data_AF-A0A920AZ50-F1
#
_entry.id   AF-A0A920AZ50-F1
#
_cell.length_a   1.000
_cell.length_b   1.000
_cell.length_c   1.000
_cell.angle_alpha   90.00
_cell.angle_beta   90.00
_cell.angle_gamma   90.00
#
_symmetry.space_group_name_H-M   'P 1'
#
loop_
_entity.id
_entity.type
_entity.pdbx_description
1 polymer ?
#
loop_
_entity_poly.entity_id
_entity_poly.type
_entity_poly.pdbx_seq_one_letter_code
_entity_poly.pdbx_strand_id
1 'polypeptide(L)' 'MRGLLGKKIGMTQIFDSEGHSVPVTVFKAGPCFVTQVKTSQIDGYFSIQAGFEDAKRKTC' A
#
# COMPACT_ATOMS: atom_id res chain seq x y z
N MET A 1 -12.46 7.05 2.39
CA MET A 1 -11.67 5.79 2.33
C MET A 1 -10.19 6.13 2.46
N ARG A 2 -9.41 5.28 3.12
CA ARG A 2 -7.94 5.39 3.22
C ARG A 2 -7.32 4.22 2.45
N GLY A 3 -6.25 4.48 1.71
CA GLY A 3 -5.54 3.47 0.91
C GLY A 3 -4.05 3.45 1.22
N LEU A 4 -3.41 2.30 1.06
CA LEU A 4 -1.98 2.07 1.26
C LEU A 4 -1.45 1.23 0.10
N LEU A 5 -0.21 1.49 -0.29
CA LEU A 5 0.52 0.63 -1.22
C LEU A 5 1.23 -0.47 -0.42
N GLY A 6 1.23 -1.68 -0.95
CA GLY A 6 1.83 -2.83 -0.29
C GLY A 6 2.25 -3.92 -1.26
N LYS A 7 3.24 -4.70 -0.85
CA LYS A 7 3.74 -5.87 -1.58
C LYS A 7 3.18 -7.14 -0.96
N LYS A 8 2.63 -8.04 -1.79
CA LYS A 8 2.25 -9.38 -1.35
C LYS A 8 3.52 -10.14 -0.95
N ILE A 9 3.60 -10.56 0.30
CA ILE A 9 4.74 -11.33 0.84
C ILE A 9 4.46 -12.82 0.77
N GLY A 10 3.21 -13.22 1.01
CA GLY A 10 2.85 -14.63 0.98
C GLY A 10 1.47 -14.87 1.55
N MET A 11 1.19 -16.14 1.84
CA MET A 11 -0.05 -16.58 2.47
C MET A 11 0.30 -17.46 3.66
N THR A 12 -0.50 -17.37 4.72
CA THR A 12 -0.39 -18.20 5.91
C THR A 12 -1.79 -18.48 6.45
N GLN A 13 -1.89 -19.16 7.58
CA GLN A 13 -3.15 -19.34 8.30
C GLN A 13 -3.00 -18.82 9.73
N ILE A 14 -4.07 -18.25 10.25
CA ILE A 14 -4.20 -17.87 11.66
C ILE A 14 -5.32 -18.69 12.28
N PHE A 15 -5.19 -19.03 13.56
CA PHE A 15 -6.27 -19.66 14.30
C PHE A 15 -7.05 -18.59 15.05
N ASP A 16 -8.38 -18.60 14.92
CA ASP A 16 -9.25 -17.73 15.71
C ASP A 16 -9.40 -18.24 17.15
N SER A 17 -10.15 -17.51 17.97
CA SER A 17 -10.41 -17.88 19.38
C SER A 17 -11.22 -19.16 19.56
N GLU A 18 -11.92 -19.61 18.51
CA GLU A 18 -12.74 -20.82 18.51
C GLU A 18 -11.96 -22.04 17.95
N GLY A 19 -10.73 -21.82 17.48
CA GLY A 19 -9.85 -22.84 16.95
C GLY A 19 -9.98 -23.08 15.43
N HIS A 20 -10.73 -22.25 14.70
CA HIS A 20 -10.83 -22.38 13.25
C HIS A 20 -9.58 -21.85 12.56
N SER A 21 -9.10 -22.57 11.53
CA SER A 21 -8.00 -22.11 10.68
C SER A 21 -8.52 -21.17 9.60
N VAL A 22 -8.08 -19.92 9.63
CA VAL A 22 -8.44 -18.87 8.67
C VAL A 22 -7.25 -18.59 7.74
N PRO A 23 -7.36 -18.85 6.43
CA PRO A 23 -6.30 -18.55 5.47
C PRO A 23 -6.22 -17.03 5.22
N VAL A 24 -5.02 -16.48 5.30
CA VAL A 24 -4.77 -15.04 5.17
C VAL A 24 -3.64 -14.75 4.20
N THR A 25 -3.71 -13.60 3.53
CA THR A 25 -2.62 -13.08 2.70
C THR A 25 -1.87 -12.00 3.46
N VAL A 26 -0.56 -12.14 3.54
CA VAL A 26 0.31 -11.18 4.22
C VAL A 26 0.81 -10.15 3.20
N PHE A 27 0.51 -8.89 3.45
CA PHE A 27 1.03 -7.76 2.69
C PHE A 27 1.99 -6.94 3.56
N LYS A 28 3.17 -6.60 3.02
CA LYS A 28 4.05 -5.61 3.62
C LYS A 28 3.68 -4.25 3.07
N ALA A 29 3.15 -3.39 3.94
CA ALA A 29 2.86 -2.01 3.60
C ALA A 29 4.09 -1.12 3.83
N GLY A 30 4.37 -0.25 2.88
CA GLY A 30 5.29 0.87 3.00
C GLY A 30 6.80 0.58 3.13
N PRO A 31 7.60 1.66 3.15
CA PRO A 31 7.18 3.07 3.33
C PRO A 31 6.35 3.63 2.15
N CYS A 32 5.28 4.38 2.45
CA CYS A 32 4.39 5.02 1.48
C CYS A 32 4.46 6.55 1.65
N PHE A 33 5.00 7.25 0.66
CA PHE A 33 5.16 8.71 0.72
C PHE A 33 4.14 9.40 -0.17
N VAL A 34 3.53 10.50 0.29
CA VAL A 34 2.69 11.33 -0.59
C VAL A 34 3.60 12.13 -1.50
N THR A 35 3.54 11.87 -2.81
CA THR A 35 4.38 12.56 -3.80
C THR A 35 3.66 13.75 -4.44
N GLN A 36 2.33 13.67 -4.58
CA GLN A 36 1.52 14.74 -5.12
C GLN A 36 0.10 14.69 -4.55
N VAL A 37 -0.48 15.86 -4.30
CA VAL A 37 -1.91 16.04 -4.03
C VAL A 37 -2.52 16.70 -5.25
N LYS A 38 -3.45 16.01 -5.91
CA LYS A 38 -4.13 16.50 -7.11
C LYS A 38 -5.43 17.18 -6.73
N THR A 39 -5.72 18.29 -7.39
CA THR A 39 -6.91 19.10 -7.13
C THR A 39 -7.70 19.32 -8.41
N SER A 40 -9.01 19.53 -8.29
CA SER A 40 -9.87 19.73 -9.47
C SER A 40 -9.49 20.94 -10.33
N GLN A 41 -8.84 21.95 -9.76
CA GLN A 41 -8.45 23.17 -10.47
C GLN A 41 -7.26 22.94 -11.41
N ILE A 42 -6.31 22.11 -11.00
CA ILE A 42 -5.04 21.89 -11.72
C ILE A 42 -5.12 20.59 -12.54
N ASP A 43 -5.71 19.54 -11.97
CA ASP A 43 -5.67 18.17 -12.52
C ASP A 43 -7.03 17.66 -13.02
N GLY A 44 -8.11 18.42 -12.81
CA GLY A 44 -9.48 18.05 -13.23
C GLY A 44 -10.20 17.06 -12.30
N TYR A 45 -9.55 16.59 -11.23
CA TYR A 45 -10.14 15.71 -10.21
C TYR A 45 -9.35 15.74 -8.89
N PHE A 46 -9.95 15.23 -7.82
CA PHE A 46 -9.28 15.04 -6.53
C PHE A 46 -8.66 13.64 -6.43
N SER A 47 -7.35 13.57 -6.15
CA SER A 47 -6.67 12.31 -5.82
C SER A 47 -5.36 12.55 -5.08
N ILE A 48 -4.80 11.48 -4.51
CA ILE A 48 -3.47 11.49 -3.87
C ILE A 48 -2.59 10.53 -4.66
N GLN A 49 -1.40 10.99 -5.04
CA GLN A 49 -0.34 10.15 -5.56
C GLN A 49 0.56 9.71 -4.41
N ALA A 50 0.76 8.40 -4.28
CA ALA A 50 1.65 7.81 -3.29
C ALA A 50 2.80 7.08 -4.00
N GLY A 51 4.03 7.32 -3.53
CA GLY A 51 5.21 6.52 -3.83
C GLY A 51 5.33 5.34 -2.87
N PHE A 52 5.98 4.25 -3.31
CA PHE A 52 6.13 3.02 -2.55
C PHE A 52 7.59 2.55 -2.55
N GLU A 53 8.12 2.28 -1.36
CA GLU A 53 9.52 1.93 -1.10
C GLU A 53 10.53 3.00 -1.55
N ASP A 54 11.75 2.92 -1.02
CA ASP A 54 12.85 3.75 -1.49
C ASP A 54 13.39 3.20 -2.81
N ALA A 55 13.51 4.08 -3.81
CA ALA A 55 14.14 3.75 -5.08
C ALA A 55 15.63 4.13 -5.04
N LYS A 56 16.51 3.25 -5.53
CA LYS A 56 17.91 3.61 -5.78
C LYS A 56 17.97 4.76 -6.78
N ARG A 57 18.84 5.73 -6.52
CA ARG A 57 19.08 6.84 -7.43
C ARG A 57 19.54 6.28 -8.77
N LYS A 58 18.82 6.61 -9.85
CA LYS A 58 19.27 6.28 -11.20
C LYS A 58 20.37 7.28 -11.55
N THR A 59 21.58 6.81 -11.79
CA THR A 59 22.67 7.62 -12.31
C THR A 59 22.44 7.83 -13.80
N CYS A 60 22.48 9.09 -14.25
CA CYS A 60 22.54 9.43 -15.66
C CYS A 60 23.96 9.20 -16.20
#